data_AF-A0A3N7G066-F1
#
_entry.id   AF-A0A3N7G066-F1
#
_cell.length_a   1.000
_cell.length_b   1.000
_cell.length_c   1.000
_cell.angle_alpha   90.00
_cell.angle_beta   90.00
_cell.angle_gamma   90.00
#
_symmetry.space_group_name_H-M   'P 1'
#
loop_
_entity.id
_entity.type
_entity.pdbx_description
1 polymer ?
#
loop_
_entity_poly.entity_id
_entity_poly.type
_entity_poly.pdbx_seq_one_letter_code
_entity_poly.pdbx_strand_id
1 'polypeptide(L)'
;MIKLFKVKENQRETQSADGKPPVKKQSSGELRLQKDITELNLPKSCCISFPDGKDSLMNFEVTIKPGEGYYKGGKFVFSFQVSPLYPHDAP
;
A
#
# COMPACT_ATOMS: atom_id res chain seq x y z
N MET A 1 -12.87 -29.68 11.53
CA MET A 1 -14.09 -28.99 12.01
C MET A 1 -14.43 -27.87 11.03
N ILE A 2 -15.71 -27.73 10.70
CA ILE A 2 -16.21 -27.28 9.39
C ILE A 2 -16.25 -25.74 9.28
N LYS A 3 -15.69 -25.17 8.20
CA LYS A 3 -15.67 -23.72 7.85
C LYS A 3 -17.06 -23.15 7.46
N LEU A 4 -18.16 -23.81 7.80
CA LEU A 4 -19.51 -23.47 7.31
C LEU A 4 -19.98 -22.09 7.83
N PHE A 5 -19.59 -21.72 9.05
CA PHE A 5 -19.96 -20.43 9.64
C PHE A 5 -19.34 -19.25 8.87
N LYS A 6 -18.08 -19.37 8.42
CA LYS A 6 -17.37 -18.32 7.67
C LYS A 6 -17.93 -18.09 6.25
N VAL A 7 -18.48 -19.15 5.64
CA VAL A 7 -19.15 -19.05 4.32
C VAL A 7 -20.48 -18.33 4.44
N LYS A 8 -21.26 -18.64 5.49
CA LYS A 8 -22.57 -18.03 5.73
C LYS A 8 -22.47 -16.54 6.11
N GLU A 9 -21.37 -16.14 6.76
CA GLU A 9 -21.07 -14.74 7.08
C GLU A 9 -20.65 -13.94 5.83
N ASN A 10 -19.78 -14.50 4.98
CA ASN A 10 -19.42 -13.88 3.68
C ASN A 10 -20.66 -13.63 2.80
N GLN A 11 -21.58 -14.60 2.70
CA GLN A 11 -22.82 -14.44 1.93
C GLN A 11 -23.73 -13.32 2.45
N ARG A 12 -23.74 -13.06 3.76
CA ARG A 12 -24.53 -11.97 4.36
C ARG A 12 -23.89 -10.60 4.11
N GLU A 13 -22.56 -10.52 4.14
CA GLU A 13 -21.84 -9.29 3.78
C GLU A 13 -22.02 -8.93 2.29
N THR A 14 -22.11 -9.93 1.40
CA THR A 14 -22.36 -9.66 -0.03
C THR A 14 -23.80 -9.20 -0.30
N GLN A 15 -24.76 -9.64 0.51
CA GLN A 15 -26.18 -9.25 0.38
C GLN A 15 -26.53 -7.90 1.04
N SER A 16 -25.65 -7.34 1.87
CA SER A 16 -25.92 -6.08 2.59
C SER A 16 -25.36 -4.83 1.86
N ALA A 17 -25.04 -4.96 0.56
CA ALA A 17 -24.50 -3.90 -0.28
C ALA A 17 -25.59 -3.01 -0.94
N ASP A 18 -26.84 -3.06 -0.46
CA ASP A 18 -27.89 -2.14 -0.88
C ASP A 18 -27.79 -0.81 -0.12
N GLY A 19 -27.20 0.21 -0.77
CA GLY A 19 -27.54 1.61 -0.52
C GLY A 19 -26.64 2.45 0.40
N LYS A 20 -25.49 1.94 0.88
CA LYS A 20 -24.45 2.78 1.51
C LYS A 20 -23.28 2.96 0.54
N PRO A 21 -22.68 4.17 0.42
CA PRO A 21 -21.48 4.36 -0.38
C PRO A 21 -20.45 3.33 0.10
N PRO A 22 -19.74 2.64 -0.82
CA PRO A 22 -18.87 1.55 -0.45
C PRO A 22 -17.79 2.12 0.47
N VAL A 23 -17.91 1.82 1.77
CA VAL A 23 -16.81 2.01 2.71
C VAL A 23 -15.77 1.00 2.24
N LYS A 24 -14.77 1.47 1.49
CA LYS A 24 -13.61 0.65 1.10
C LYS A 24 -13.05 0.09 2.41
N LYS A 25 -13.32 -1.20 2.66
CA LYS A 25 -12.73 -1.94 3.78
C LYS A 25 -11.23 -1.96 3.49
N GLN A 26 -10.47 -1.04 4.09
CA GLN A 26 -9.02 -1.01 3.93
C GLN A 26 -8.44 -2.35 4.39
N SER A 27 -7.53 -2.90 3.58
CA SER A 27 -6.90 -4.17 3.93
C SER A 27 -5.94 -4.00 5.12
N SER A 28 -5.64 -5.08 5.83
CA SER A 28 -4.65 -5.04 6.92
C SER A 28 -3.29 -4.55 6.43
N GLY A 29 -2.88 -4.94 5.22
CA GLY A 29 -1.65 -4.45 4.60
C GLY A 29 -1.70 -2.96 4.29
N GLU A 30 -2.85 -2.44 3.89
CA GLU A 30 -3.01 -1.01 3.58
C GLU A 30 -2.90 -0.15 4.84
N LEU A 31 -3.56 -0.58 5.92
CA LEU A 31 -3.47 0.08 7.23
C LEU A 31 -2.04 0.05 7.76
N ARG A 32 -1.33 -1.07 7.57
CA ARG A 32 0.07 -1.19 7.99
C ARG A 32 0.99 -0.29 7.16
N LEU A 33 0.85 -0.33 5.84
CA LEU A 33 1.66 0.49 4.93
C LEU A 33 1.40 1.99 5.15
N GLN A 34 0.15 2.39 5.42
CA GLN A 34 -0.19 3.76 5.75
C GLN A 34 0.54 4.23 7.01
N LYS A 35 0.64 3.39 8.03
CA LYS A 35 1.43 3.67 9.22
C LYS A 35 2.92 3.81 8.88
N ASP A 36 3.48 2.87 8.13
CA ASP A 36 4.90 2.88 7.76
C ASP A 36 5.27 4.13 6.91
N ILE A 37 4.39 4.56 6.01
CA ILE A 37 4.56 5.81 5.23
C ILE A 37 4.49 7.06 6.13
N THR A 38 3.63 7.05 7.14
CA THR A 38 3.48 8.19 8.06
C THR A 38 4.69 8.33 9.00
N GLU A 39 5.34 7.21 9.34
CA GLU A 39 6.54 7.16 10.18
C GLU A 39 7.85 7.29 9.36
N LEU A 40 7.75 7.44 8.04
CA LEU A 40 8.88 7.46 7.12
C LEU A 40 9.73 8.73 7.31
N ASN A 41 11.02 8.56 7.57
CA ASN A 41 11.98 9.66 7.64
C ASN A 41 12.91 9.60 6.40
N LEU A 42 12.51 10.30 5.34
CA LEU A 42 13.27 10.31 4.08
C LEU A 42 14.37 11.38 4.10
N PRO A 43 15.60 11.03 3.72
CA PRO A 43 16.64 12.03 3.46
C PRO A 43 16.26 12.87 2.24
N LYS A 44 16.83 14.07 2.11
CA LYS A 44 16.56 15.00 0.98
C LYS A 44 16.86 14.41 -0.41
N SER A 45 17.71 13.38 -0.46
CA SER A 45 18.04 12.64 -1.68
C SER A 45 16.94 11.68 -2.11
N CYS A 46 15.96 11.37 -1.25
CA CYS A 46 14.88 10.42 -1.54
C CYS A 46 13.52 11.13 -1.54
N CYS A 47 12.66 10.77 -2.48
CA CYS A 47 11.29 11.30 -2.58
C CYS A 47 10.33 10.16 -2.94
N ILE A 48 9.15 10.14 -2.33
CA ILE A 48 8.08 9.20 -2.63
C ILE A 48 6.98 9.89 -3.45
N SER A 49 6.45 9.20 -4.45
CA SER A 49 5.33 9.67 -5.27
C SER A 49 4.29 8.59 -5.49
N PHE A 50 3.03 8.99 -5.56
CA PHE A 50 1.87 8.11 -5.79
C PHE A 50 1.24 8.50 -7.14
N PRO A 51 1.73 7.95 -8.27
CA PRO A 51 1.28 8.36 -9.60
C PRO A 51 -0.20 8.01 -9.85
N ASP A 52 -0.66 6.91 -9.27
CA ASP A 52 -2.04 6.40 -9.45
C ASP A 52 -3.06 6.99 -8.45
N GLY A 53 -2.64 7.99 -7.65
CA GLY A 53 -3.49 8.68 -6.69
C GLY A 53 -3.56 8.01 -5.30
N LYS A 54 -4.29 8.67 -4.39
CA LYS A 54 -4.34 8.36 -2.95
C LYS A 54 -4.94 6.98 -2.62
N ASP A 55 -5.77 6.47 -3.53
CA ASP A 55 -6.47 5.18 -3.37
C ASP A 55 -5.58 3.97 -3.69
N SER A 56 -4.41 4.20 -4.30
CA SER A 56 -3.47 3.15 -4.72
C SER A 56 -2.21 3.19 -3.86
N LEU A 57 -2.36 3.23 -2.53
CA LEU A 57 -1.24 3.32 -1.59
C LEU A 57 -0.24 2.15 -1.75
N MET A 58 -0.72 0.99 -2.20
CA MET A 58 0.09 -0.20 -2.44
C MET A 58 1.03 -0.08 -3.64
N ASN A 59 0.81 0.88 -4.54
CA ASN A 59 1.66 1.11 -5.70
C ASN A 59 2.23 2.52 -5.62
N PHE A 60 3.54 2.61 -5.42
CA PHE A 60 4.20 3.91 -5.30
C PHE A 60 5.60 3.86 -5.90
N GLU A 61 6.13 5.05 -6.17
CA GLU A 61 7.48 5.20 -6.70
C GLU A 61 8.37 5.91 -5.69
N VAL A 62 9.62 5.44 -5.60
CA VAL A 62 10.67 6.09 -4.84
C VAL A 62 11.72 6.60 -5.81
N THR A 63 11.91 7.91 -5.81
CA THR A 63 12.99 8.57 -6.52
C THR A 63 14.19 8.75 -5.61
N ILE A 64 15.37 8.28 -6.03
CA ILE A 64 16.65 8.50 -5.35
C ILE A 64 17.53 9.40 -6.22
N LYS A 65 18.06 10.46 -5.63
CA LYS A 65 18.97 11.44 -6.23
C LYS A 65 20.25 11.54 -5.38
N PRO A 66 21.28 10.75 -5.69
CA PRO A 66 22.54 10.80 -4.95
C PRO A 66 23.21 12.17 -5.08
N GLY A 67 23.62 12.75 -3.95
CA GLY A 67 24.36 14.02 -3.90
C GLY A 67 25.88 13.88 -4.04
N GLU A 68 26.38 12.65 -3.94
CA GLU A 68 27.80 12.31 -3.92
C GLU A 68 28.07 10.93 -4.57
N GLY A 69 29.35 10.57 -4.70
CA GLY A 69 29.79 9.31 -5.29
C GLY A 69 29.62 9.23 -6.80
N TYR A 70 29.76 8.01 -7.35
CA TYR A 70 29.70 7.75 -8.80
C TYR A 70 28.38 8.13 -9.45
N TYR A 71 27.29 8.06 -8.67
CA TYR A 71 25.94 8.32 -9.15
C TYR A 71 25.47 9.76 -8.85
N LYS A 72 26.39 10.64 -8.46
CA LYS A 72 26.09 12.05 -8.18
C LYS A 72 25.39 12.70 -9.37
N GLY A 73 24.25 13.33 -9.12
CA GLY A 73 23.44 13.97 -10.16
C GLY A 73 22.53 13.02 -10.95
N GLY A 74 22.62 11.71 -10.71
CA GLY A 74 21.68 10.73 -11.23
C GLY A 74 20.30 10.87 -10.60
N LYS A 75 19.27 10.44 -11.34
CA LYS A 75 17.89 10.29 -10.86
C LYS A 75 17.45 8.87 -11.14
N PHE A 76 17.23 8.10 -10.09
CA PHE A 76 16.79 6.70 -10.17
C PHE A 76 15.37 6.61 -9.64
N VAL A 77 14.48 5.97 -10.38
CA VAL A 77 13.07 5.79 -9.99
C VAL A 77 12.83 4.30 -9.83
N PHE A 78 12.31 3.92 -8.67
CA PHE A 78 11.96 2.55 -8.33
C PHE A 78 10.47 2.46 -8.09
N SER A 79 9.79 1.51 -8.71
CA SER A 79 8.37 1.26 -8.50
C SER A 79 8.21 0.12 -7.50
N PHE A 80 7.35 0.31 -6.51
CA PHE A 80 7.00 -0.67 -5.48
C PHE A 80 5.56 -1.15 -5.70
N GLN A 81 5.34 -2.45 -5.56
CA GLN A 81 4.01 -3.08 -5.63
C GLN A 81 3.81 -3.95 -4.39
N VAL A 82 3.15 -3.38 -3.39
CA VAL A 82 2.98 -4.01 -2.08
C VAL A 82 1.82 -5.01 -2.12
N SER A 83 2.10 -6.25 -1.73
CA SER A 83 1.07 -7.28 -1.58
C SER A 83 0.09 -6.95 -0.44
N PRO A 84 -1.22 -7.27 -0.56
CA PRO A 84 -2.17 -7.17 0.54
C PRO A 84 -1.77 -7.99 1.79
N LEU A 85 -0.83 -8.94 1.65
CA LEU A 85 -0.29 -9.75 2.74
C LEU A 85 0.80 -9.04 3.57
N TYR A 86 1.19 -7.83 3.19
CA TYR A 86 2.11 -7.01 3.98
C TYR A 86 1.61 -6.87 5.43
N PRO A 87 2.47 -7.02 6.45
CA PRO A 87 3.94 -7.10 6.41
C PRO A 87 4.52 -8.52 6.38
N HIS A 88 3.72 -9.55 6.13
CA HIS A 88 4.22 -10.94 6.09
C HIS A 88 5.09 -11.20 4.86
N ASP A 89 4.66 -10.68 3.70
CA ASP A 89 5.45 -10.68 2.48
C ASP A 89 6.08 -9.30 2.27
N ALA A 90 7.33 -9.29 1.78
CA ALA A 90 8.01 -8.06 1.40
C ALA A 90 7.46 -7.49 0.07
N PRO A 91 7.50 -6.16 -0.11
CA PRO A 91 7.26 -5.49 -1.39
C PRO A 91 8.29 -5.82 -2.47
#